data_AF-A0A258FQH5-F1
#
_entry.id   AF-A0A258FQH5-F1
#
_cell.length_a   1.000
_cell.length_b   1.000
_cell.length_c   1.000
_cell.angle_alpha   90.00
_cell.angle_beta   90.00
_cell.angle_gamma   90.00
#
_symmetry.space_group_name_H-M   'P 1'
#
loop_
_entity.id
_entity.type
_entity.pdbx_description
1 polymer ?
#
loop_
_entity_poly.entity_id
_entity_poly.type
_entity_poly.pdbx_seq_one_letter_code
_entity_poly.pdbx_strand_id
1 'polypeptide(L)'
;MGTQETYLRAILATVARQTFSPARILEIINAGEKQQRAFNLCDGSKSQAEIVKELGLDPSNFSKTIGRWIDEGIVIRVGENREARPLHVYPLPEALIKKDSKK
;
A
#
# COMPACT_ATOMS: atom_id res chain seq x y z
N MET A 1 -16.20 -7.83 8.50
CA MET A 1 -14.86 -8.24 8.98
C MET A 1 -15.03 -8.98 10.29
N GLY A 2 -14.55 -10.22 10.36
CA GLY A 2 -14.58 -10.97 11.62
C GLY A 2 -13.56 -10.41 12.60
N THR A 3 -13.82 -10.51 13.90
CA THR A 3 -12.96 -10.02 14.98
C THR A 3 -11.50 -10.51 14.87
N GLN A 4 -11.30 -11.74 14.37
CA GLN A 4 -9.98 -12.33 14.14
C GLN A 4 -9.16 -11.57 13.09
N GLU A 5 -9.77 -11.15 11.98
CA GLU A 5 -9.08 -10.40 10.93
C GLU A 5 -8.63 -9.04 11.45
N THR A 6 -9.48 -8.38 12.25
CA THR A 6 -9.14 -7.11 12.91
C THR A 6 -7.93 -7.28 13.83
N TYR A 7 -7.87 -8.35 14.63
CA TYR A 7 -6.71 -8.61 15.49
C TYR A 7 -5.45 -8.92 14.71
N LEU A 8 -5.53 -9.72 13.64
CA LEU A 8 -4.37 -9.99 12.77
C LEU A 8 -3.83 -8.71 12.14
N ARG A 9 -4.70 -7.83 11.64
CA ARG A 9 -4.32 -6.53 11.10
C ARG A 9 -3.70 -5.62 12.17
N ALA A 10 -4.25 -5.62 13.39
CA ALA A 10 -3.69 -4.85 14.49
C ALA A 10 -2.29 -5.35 14.90
N ILE A 11 -2.09 -6.67 14.98
CA ILE A 11 -0.79 -7.28 15.26
C ILE A 11 0.21 -6.93 14.14
N LEU A 12 -0.18 -7.13 12.88
CA LEU A 12 0.65 -6.80 11.72
C LEU A 12 1.07 -5.32 11.75
N ALA A 13 0.11 -4.41 11.94
CA ALA A 13 0.39 -2.97 11.98
C ALA A 13 1.30 -2.60 13.17
N THR A 14 1.13 -3.25 14.32
CA THR A 14 1.96 -3.00 15.52
C THR A 14 3.40 -3.43 15.27
N VAL A 15 3.63 -4.64 14.77
CA VAL A 15 4.96 -5.14 14.44
C VAL A 15 5.60 -4.29 13.35
N ALA A 16 4.86 -3.99 12.28
CA ALA A 16 5.37 -3.20 11.18
C ALA A 16 5.74 -1.78 11.57
N ARG A 17 5.04 -1.14 12.51
CA ARG A 17 5.42 0.20 13.02
C ARG A 17 6.71 0.19 13.83
N GLN A 18 7.09 -0.94 14.41
CA GLN A 18 8.39 -1.09 15.08
C GLN A 18 9.54 -1.24 14.07
N THR A 19 9.26 -1.86 12.92
CA THR A 19 10.26 -2.08 11.85
C THR A 19 10.40 -0.87 10.92
N PHE A 20 9.28 -0.30 10.49
CA PHE A 20 9.23 0.79 9.53
C PHE A 20 8.56 2.00 10.17
N SER A 21 9.27 3.14 10.22
CA SER A 21 8.63 4.42 10.52
C SER A 21 7.79 4.90 9.31
N PRO A 22 6.79 5.77 9.51
CA PRO A 22 6.04 6.34 8.39
C PRO A 22 6.93 7.07 7.36
N ALA A 23 7.99 7.72 7.83
CA ALA A 23 8.99 8.36 6.98
C ALA A 23 9.74 7.33 6.11
N ARG A 24 10.10 6.17 6.69
CA ARG A 24 10.74 5.09 5.95
C ARG A 24 9.83 4.50 4.87
N ILE A 25 8.53 4.33 5.15
CA ILE A 25 7.57 3.88 4.14
C ILE A 25 7.46 4.89 3.00
N LEU A 26 7.42 6.19 3.30
CA LEU A 26 7.42 7.24 2.28
C LEU A 26 8.69 7.21 1.41
N GLU A 27 9.85 6.99 2.01
CA GLU A 27 11.11 6.81 1.29
C GLU A 27 11.08 5.60 0.37
N ILE A 28 10.50 4.47 0.82
CA ILE A 28 10.38 3.26 -0.02
C ILE A 28 9.41 3.49 -1.19
N ILE A 29 8.30 4.17 -0.92
CA ILE A 29 7.35 4.56 -1.98
C ILE A 29 8.05 5.45 -3.01
N ASN A 30 8.90 6.39 -2.56
CA ASN A 30 9.71 7.28 -3.39
C ASN A 30 8.96 7.85 -4.60
N ALA A 31 7.73 8.33 -4.39
CA ALA A 31 6.84 8.73 -5.48
C ALA A 31 5.87 9.85 -5.07
N GLY A 32 5.23 10.46 -6.07
CA GLY A 32 4.26 11.55 -5.93
C GLY A 32 2.94 11.14 -5.28
N GLU A 33 2.02 12.10 -5.18
CA GLU A 33 0.77 11.97 -4.41
C GLU A 33 -0.03 10.71 -4.76
N LYS A 34 -0.18 10.43 -6.05
CA LYS A 34 -0.95 9.28 -6.55
C LYS A 34 -0.42 7.95 -6.01
N GLN A 35 0.88 7.80 -5.83
CA GLN A 35 1.48 6.52 -5.46
C GLN A 35 1.38 6.31 -3.95
N GLN A 36 1.45 7.40 -3.19
CA GLN A 36 1.18 7.39 -1.76
C GLN A 36 -0.29 7.06 -1.48
N ARG A 37 -1.22 7.61 -2.28
CA ARG A 37 -2.64 7.22 -2.23
C ARG A 37 -2.86 5.77 -2.66
N ALA A 38 -2.18 5.32 -3.71
CA ALA A 38 -2.25 3.93 -4.17
C ALA A 38 -1.79 2.95 -3.10
N PHE A 39 -0.72 3.29 -2.37
CA PHE A 39 -0.27 2.52 -1.22
C PHE A 39 -1.36 2.40 -0.14
N ASN A 40 -2.06 3.49 0.19
CA ASN A 40 -3.17 3.45 1.16
C ASN A 40 -4.39 2.66 0.65
N LEU A 41 -4.57 2.54 -0.67
CA LEU A 41 -5.62 1.69 -1.26
C LEU A 41 -5.26 0.21 -1.29
N CYS A 42 -4.01 -0.17 -1.00
CA CYS A 42 -3.62 -1.55 -0.79
C CYS A 42 -4.10 -2.03 0.59
N ASP A 43 -5.37 -1.96 0.94
CA ASP A 43 -5.90 -2.40 2.24
C ASP A 43 -6.44 -3.85 2.20
N GLY A 44 -6.24 -4.54 1.07
CA GLY A 44 -6.82 -5.84 0.79
C GLY A 44 -8.27 -5.80 0.31
N SER A 45 -8.89 -4.63 0.12
CA SER A 45 -10.27 -4.52 -0.40
C SER A 45 -10.34 -4.49 -1.92
N LYS A 46 -9.28 -4.03 -2.59
CA LYS A 46 -9.21 -3.86 -4.06
C LYS A 46 -8.11 -4.72 -4.66
N SER A 47 -8.32 -5.17 -5.89
CA SER A 47 -7.28 -5.72 -6.75
C SER A 47 -6.37 -4.61 -7.29
N GLN A 48 -5.18 -4.98 -7.74
CA GLN A 48 -4.26 -4.03 -8.38
C GLN A 48 -4.90 -3.32 -9.59
N ALA A 49 -5.71 -4.02 -10.38
CA ALA A 49 -6.39 -3.45 -11.55
C ALA A 49 -7.41 -2.37 -11.15
N GLU A 50 -8.16 -2.59 -10.06
CA GLU A 50 -9.10 -1.61 -9.52
C GLU A 50 -8.38 -0.35 -9.01
N ILE A 51 -7.26 -0.51 -8.30
CA ILE A 51 -6.43 0.61 -7.82
C ILE A 51 -5.90 1.45 -8.99
N VAL A 52 -5.39 0.77 -10.03
CA VAL A 52 -4.88 1.43 -11.24
C VAL A 52 -5.96 2.25 -11.92
N LYS A 53 -7.16 1.67 -12.08
CA LYS A 53 -8.31 2.35 -12.69
C LYS A 53 -8.75 3.55 -11.87
N GLU A 54 -8.82 3.41 -10.55
CA GLU A 54 -9.29 4.46 -9.63
C GLU A 54 -8.36 5.69 -9.63
N LEU A 55 -7.04 5.48 -9.71
CA LEU A 55 -6.05 6.56 -9.64
C LEU A 55 -5.52 7.00 -11.02
N GLY A 56 -5.95 6.33 -12.09
CA GLY A 56 -5.46 6.57 -13.45
C GLY A 56 -3.95 6.39 -13.54
N LEU A 57 -3.45 5.25 -13.06
CA LEU A 57 -2.04 4.89 -13.09
C LEU A 57 -1.71 4.13 -14.38
N ASP A 58 -0.43 4.12 -14.76
CA ASP A 58 0.04 3.20 -15.79
C ASP A 58 0.10 1.77 -15.20
N PRO A 59 -0.59 0.77 -15.78
CA PRO A 59 -0.64 -0.58 -15.23
C PRO A 59 0.73 -1.27 -15.16
N SER A 60 1.58 -1.06 -16.18
CA SER A 60 2.89 -1.71 -16.28
C SER A 60 3.85 -1.17 -15.23
N ASN A 61 3.91 0.15 -15.09
CA ASN A 61 4.70 0.84 -14.09
C ASN A 61 4.21 0.54 -12.67
N PHE A 62 2.90 0.54 -12.44
CA PHE A 62 2.35 0.24 -11.12
C PHE A 62 2.59 -1.21 -10.69
N SER A 63 2.58 -2.16 -11.64
CA SER A 63 2.93 -3.56 -11.37
C SER A 63 4.36 -3.71 -10.84
N LYS A 64 5.33 -3.05 -11.49
CA LYS A 64 6.72 -3.01 -11.02
C LYS A 64 6.84 -2.33 -9.65
N THR A 65 6.07 -1.27 -9.44
CA THR A 65 6.03 -0.53 -8.18
C THR A 65 5.53 -1.40 -7.02
N ILE A 66 4.41 -2.11 -7.22
CA ILE A 66 3.89 -3.07 -6.23
C ILE A 66 4.89 -4.20 -5.97
N GLY A 67 5.54 -4.73 -7.02
CA GLY A 67 6.60 -5.73 -6.86
C GLY A 67 7.68 -5.28 -5.87
N ARG A 68 8.23 -4.08 -6.09
CA ARG A 68 9.21 -3.47 -5.18
C ARG A 68 8.67 -3.31 -3.76
N TRP A 69 7.42 -2.86 -3.59
CA TRP A 69 6.83 -2.71 -2.25
C TRP A 69 6.67 -4.04 -1.50
N ILE A 70 6.45 -5.13 -2.24
CA ILE A 70 6.40 -6.48 -1.69
C ILE A 70 7.81 -6.95 -1.30
N ASP A 71 8.80 -6.75 -2.17
CA ASP A 71 10.19 -7.12 -1.91
C ASP A 71 10.76 -6.38 -0.68
N GLU A 72 10.37 -5.11 -0.49
CA GLU A 72 10.73 -4.29 0.68
C GLU A 72 9.87 -4.59 1.93
N GLY A 73 8.87 -5.47 1.81
CA GLY A 73 8.05 -5.92 2.95
C GLY A 73 7.01 -4.93 3.46
N ILE A 74 6.70 -3.85 2.73
CA ILE A 74 5.68 -2.87 3.12
C ILE A 74 4.29 -3.18 2.55
N VAL A 75 4.21 -4.11 1.59
CA VAL A 75 2.97 -4.66 1.03
C VAL A 75 3.07 -6.19 0.99
N ILE A 76 1.95 -6.87 1.21
CA ILE A 76 1.80 -8.32 1.20
C ILE A 76 0.71 -8.66 0.18
N ARG A 77 0.85 -9.75 -0.58
CA ARG A 77 -0.26 -10.28 -1.38
C ARG A 77 -1.07 -11.26 -0.56
N VAL A 78 -2.37 -11.03 -0.48
CA VAL A 78 -3.32 -11.92 0.19
C VAL A 78 -4.23 -12.56 -0.86
N GLY A 79 -4.36 -13.88 -0.83
CA GLY A 79 -5.10 -14.65 -1.84
C GLY A 79 -4.21 -15.20 -2.95
N GLU A 80 -4.82 -15.92 -3.90
CA GLU A 80 -4.11 -16.62 -4.97
C GLU A 80 -4.48 -16.07 -6.36
N ASN A 81 -3.53 -16.14 -7.30
CA ASN A 81 -3.73 -15.86 -8.71
C ASN A 81 -4.44 -14.51 -8.97
N ARG A 82 -5.61 -14.54 -9.61
CA ARG A 82 -6.40 -13.37 -10.01
C ARG A 82 -7.15 -12.72 -8.84
N GLU A 83 -7.23 -13.41 -7.70
CA GLU A 83 -7.87 -12.90 -6.48
C GLU A 83 -6.87 -12.30 -5.50
N ALA A 84 -5.57 -12.31 -5.84
CA ALA A 84 -4.54 -11.71 -5.01
C ALA A 84 -4.78 -10.20 -4.85
N ARG A 85 -4.99 -9.76 -3.61
CA ARG A 85 -5.18 -8.35 -3.25
C ARG A 85 -3.95 -7.84 -2.49
N PRO A 86 -3.39 -6.68 -2.87
CA PRO A 86 -2.31 -6.07 -2.11
C PRO A 86 -2.81 -5.55 -0.76
N LEU A 87 -2.04 -5.84 0.28
CA LEU A 87 -2.28 -5.44 1.66
C LEU A 87 -1.03 -4.74 2.22
N HIS A 88 -1.11 -3.45 2.49
CA HIS A 88 -0.09 -2.65 3.13
C HIS A 88 0.06 -3.09 4.58
N VAL A 89 1.25 -2.89 5.14
CA VAL A 89 1.50 -3.18 6.54
C VAL A 89 0.74 -2.25 7.51
N TYR A 90 0.60 -0.97 7.14
CA TYR A 90 -0.29 0.00 7.77
C TYR A 90 -0.43 1.22 6.84
N PRO A 91 -1.54 1.98 6.93
CA PRO A 91 -1.75 3.12 6.05
C PRO A 91 -0.86 4.30 6.44
N LEU A 92 -0.44 5.09 5.46
CA LEU A 92 0.19 6.38 5.69
C LEU A 92 -0.84 7.37 6.26
N PRO A 93 -0.50 8.10 7.34
CA PRO A 93 -1.30 9.24 7.79
C PRO A 93 -1.47 10.25 6.66
N GLU A 94 -2.70 10.75 6.47
CA GLU A 94 -3.00 11.73 5.41
C GLU A 94 -2.12 12.99 5.50
N ALA A 95 -1.76 13.41 6.71
CA ALA A 95 -0.87 14.54 6.97
C ALA A 95 0.54 14.39 6.35
N LEU A 96 0.95 13.15 6.04
CA LEU A 96 2.24 12.83 5.44
C LEU A 96 2.18 12.67 3.91
N ILE A 97 0.97 12.63 3.34
CA ILE A 97 0.81 12.53 1.88
C ILE A 97 1.21 13.88 1.27
N LYS A 98 2.28 13.87 0.48
CA LYS A 98 2.74 15.04 -0.26
C LYS A 98 1.72 15.33 -1.35
N LYS A 99 1.00 16.44 -1.23
CA LYS A 99 0.17 16.96 -2.31
C LYS A 99 1.07 17.34 -3.47
N ASP A 100 0.69 16.99 -4.69
CA ASP A 100 1.43 17.42 -5.87
C ASP A 100 1.37 18.96 -5.90
N SER A 101 2.51 19.61 -5.64
CA SER A 101 2.65 21.05 -5.82
C SER A 101 2.46 21.31 -7.30
N LYS A 102 1.27 21.80 -7.69
CA LYS A 102 1.02 22.29 -9.05
C LYS A 102 2.11 23.30 -9.40
N LYS A 103 3.03 22.91 -10.29
CA LYS A 103 3.85 23.83 -11.08
C LYS A 103 3.10 24.14 -12.36
#